data_AF-H2EP73-F1
#
_entry.id   AF-H2EP73-F1
#
_cell.length_a   1.000
_cell.length_b   1.000
_cell.length_c   1.000
_cell.angle_alpha   90.00
_cell.angle_beta   90.00
_cell.angle_gamma   90.00
#
_symmetry.space_group_name_H-M   'P 1'
#
loop_
_entity.id
_entity.type
_entity.pdbx_description
1 polymer ?
#
loop_
_entity_poly.entity_id
_entity_poly.type
_entity_poly.pdbx_seq_one_letter_code
_entity_poly.pdbx_strand_id
1 'polypeptide(L)'
;PGECSKVRGEVAPDAKSFVLNLGKDSNNLCLHFNPRFNAHGDANTIVCNSKDNGAWGTEHREPAFPFQPGSIVEVCITFDQA
;
A
#
# COMPACT_ATOMS: atom_id res chain seq x y z
N PRO A 1 -1.33 -17.66 -9.01
CA PRO A 1 -0.39 -16.96 -9.90
C PRO A 1 -1.16 -16.44 -11.12
N GLY A 2 -1.03 -15.16 -11.46
CA GLY A 2 -1.75 -14.57 -12.60
C GLY A 2 -3.21 -14.12 -12.32
N GLU A 3 -3.71 -14.23 -11.10
CA GLU A 3 -5.00 -13.61 -10.71
C GLU A 3 -4.75 -12.22 -10.09
N CYS A 4 -5.48 -11.21 -10.55
CA CYS A 4 -5.46 -9.87 -9.96
C CYS A 4 -6.51 -9.77 -8.85
N SER A 5 -6.05 -9.43 -7.65
CA SER A 5 -6.94 -8.95 -6.58
C SER A 5 -7.18 -7.46 -6.77
N LYS A 6 -8.43 -7.08 -7.09
CA LYS A 6 -8.84 -5.67 -7.25
C LYS A 6 -9.48 -5.15 -5.97
N VAL A 7 -8.99 -4.00 -5.50
CA VAL A 7 -9.57 -3.27 -4.38
C VAL A 7 -9.99 -1.90 -4.89
N ARG A 8 -11.27 -1.57 -4.71
CA ARG A 8 -11.83 -0.26 -5.03
C ARG A 8 -12.38 0.37 -3.76
N GLY A 9 -12.03 1.62 -3.51
CA GLY A 9 -12.47 2.36 -2.34
C GLY A 9 -12.42 3.87 -2.55
N GLU A 10 -12.99 4.62 -1.63
CA GLU A 10 -12.90 6.08 -1.62
C GLU A 10 -11.93 6.51 -0.54
N VAL A 11 -10.98 7.37 -0.90
CA VAL A 11 -10.05 7.96 0.05
C VAL A 11 -10.73 9.16 0.70
N ALA A 12 -10.69 9.24 2.03
CA ALA A 12 -11.25 10.39 2.75
C ALA A 12 -10.59 11.72 2.28
N PRO A 13 -11.35 12.84 2.19
CA PRO A 13 -10.82 14.13 1.73
C PRO A 13 -9.62 14.67 2.52
N ASP A 14 -9.50 14.30 3.79
CA ASP A 14 -8.45 14.75 4.72
C ASP A 14 -7.40 13.67 5.04
N ALA A 15 -7.46 12.53 4.34
CA ALA A 15 -6.56 11.40 4.56
C ALA A 15 -5.09 11.83 4.42
N LYS A 16 -4.27 11.46 5.41
CA LYS A 16 -2.81 11.61 5.36
C LYS A 16 -2.13 10.45 4.63
N SER A 17 -2.77 9.29 4.67
CA SER A 17 -2.37 8.08 3.97
C SER A 17 -3.53 7.08 3.94
N PHE A 18 -3.40 6.03 3.14
CA PHE A 18 -4.18 4.81 3.29
C PHE A 18 -3.27 3.58 3.18
N VAL A 19 -3.76 2.41 3.58
CA VAL A 19 -2.97 1.18 3.62
C VAL A 19 -3.76 0.02 3.05
N LEU A 20 -3.10 -0.77 2.19
CA LEU A 20 -3.53 -2.12 1.84
C LEU A 20 -2.51 -3.12 2.38
N ASN A 21 -2.95 -4.02 3.25
CA ASN A 21 -2.12 -5.07 3.84
C ASN A 21 -2.52 -6.42 3.24
N LEU A 22 -1.55 -7.12 2.66
CA LEU A 22 -1.70 -8.49 2.20
C LEU A 22 -0.71 -9.36 2.96
N GLY A 23 -1.21 -10.46 3.51
CA GLY A 23 -0.43 -11.30 4.39
C GLY A 23 -1.27 -12.42 5.00
N LYS A 24 -0.61 -13.24 5.80
CA LYS A 24 -1.25 -14.30 6.56
C LYS A 24 -2.05 -13.75 7.75
N ASP A 25 -1.49 -12.74 8.41
CA ASP A 25 -2.05 -12.07 9.58
C ASP A 25 -1.38 -10.69 9.78
N SER A 26 -1.74 -9.96 10.84
CA SER A 26 -1.24 -8.59 11.10
C SER A 26 0.26 -8.50 11.43
N ASN A 27 0.92 -9.63 11.70
CA ASN A 27 2.35 -9.70 11.99
C ASN A 27 3.16 -10.27 10.83
N ASN A 28 2.50 -10.91 9.86
CA ASN A 28 3.13 -11.58 8.73
C ASN A 28 2.51 -11.08 7.42
N LEU A 29 3.08 -9.98 6.90
CA LEU A 29 2.66 -9.29 5.68
C LEU A 29 3.68 -9.51 4.57
N CYS A 30 3.22 -10.07 3.44
CA CYS A 30 4.04 -10.09 2.22
C CYS A 30 4.04 -8.73 1.52
N LEU A 31 2.98 -7.93 1.69
CA LEU A 31 2.88 -6.58 1.15
C LEU A 31 2.13 -5.66 2.12
N HIS A 32 2.80 -4.62 2.54
CA HIS A 32 2.24 -3.42 3.13
C HIS A 32 2.36 -2.31 2.09
N PHE A 33 1.26 -2.00 1.39
CA PHE A 33 1.19 -0.94 0.40
C PHE A 33 0.59 0.32 1.05
N ASN A 34 1.39 1.36 1.20
CA ASN A 34 1.03 2.56 1.94
C ASN A 34 1.30 3.85 1.15
N PRO A 35 0.33 4.31 0.33
CA PRO A 35 0.35 5.64 -0.25
C PRO A 35 0.23 6.71 0.85
N ARG A 36 1.27 7.53 0.97
CA ARG A 36 1.36 8.65 1.91
C ARG A 36 1.19 9.97 1.14
N PHE A 37 0.06 10.66 1.37
CA PHE A 37 -0.16 12.01 0.84
C PHE A 37 0.74 13.01 1.56
N ASN A 38 0.73 12.95 2.89
CA ASN A 38 1.61 13.71 3.77
C ASN A 38 1.68 13.01 5.13
N ALA A 39 2.59 12.06 5.28
CA ALA A 39 2.73 11.26 6.49
C ALA A 39 4.18 10.81 6.69
N HIS A 40 4.64 10.77 7.95
CA HIS A 40 5.97 10.27 8.33
C HIS A 40 7.16 10.97 7.63
N GLY A 41 6.99 12.24 7.22
CA GLY A 41 8.00 12.99 6.48
C GLY A 41 7.93 12.80 4.96
N ASP A 42 7.04 11.94 4.47
CA ASP A 42 6.82 11.68 3.06
C ASP A 42 5.64 12.52 2.52
N ALA A 43 5.82 13.08 1.33
CA ALA A 43 4.78 13.78 0.59
C ALA A 43 4.57 13.09 -0.76
N ASN A 44 3.32 12.71 -1.06
CA ASN A 44 2.91 12.00 -2.27
C ASN A 44 3.89 10.87 -2.67
N THR A 45 4.13 9.95 -1.73
CA THR A 45 5.04 8.82 -1.94
C THR A 45 4.34 7.53 -1.57
N ILE A 46 4.46 6.50 -2.41
CA ILE A 46 4.00 5.16 -2.07
C ILE A 46 5.14 4.44 -1.35
N VAL A 47 4.86 3.94 -0.16
CA VAL A 47 5.80 3.11 0.59
C VAL A 47 5.30 1.68 0.60
N CYS A 48 6.11 0.78 0.07
CA CYS A 48 5.90 -0.66 0.10
C CYS A 48 6.85 -1.29 1.11
N ASN A 49 6.39 -2.23 1.92
CA ASN A 49 7.25 -3.00 2.81
C ASN A 49 6.70 -4.42 3.00
N SER A 50 7.50 -5.31 3.60
CA SER A 50 7.07 -6.57 4.17
C SER A 50 7.14 -6.52 5.69
N LYS A 51 6.45 -7.45 6.35
CA LYS A 51 6.48 -7.63 7.80
C LYS A 51 6.60 -9.10 8.10
N ASP A 52 7.61 -9.51 8.85
CA ASP A 52 7.82 -10.90 9.24
C ASP A 52 7.95 -11.01 10.75
N ASN A 53 7.12 -11.86 11.36
CA ASN A 53 7.02 -12.03 12.80
C ASN A 53 6.98 -10.71 13.60
N GLY A 54 6.23 -9.73 13.10
CA GLY A 54 6.08 -8.43 13.75
C GLY A 54 7.11 -7.37 13.33
N ALA A 55 8.23 -7.76 12.71
CA ALA A 55 9.31 -6.87 12.32
C ALA A 55 9.14 -6.36 10.88
N TRP A 56 9.33 -5.06 10.67
CA TRP A 56 9.32 -4.46 9.34
C TRP A 56 10.60 -4.77 8.58
N GLY A 57 10.48 -5.04 7.27
CA GLY A 57 11.60 -5.19 6.36
C GLY A 57 12.13 -3.84 5.83
N THR A 58 12.89 -3.92 4.74
CA THR A 58 13.39 -2.74 4.02
C THR A 58 12.27 -2.08 3.22
N GLU A 59 12.05 -0.78 3.45
CA GLU A 59 11.08 -0.01 2.66
C GLU A 59 11.51 0.14 1.20
N HIS A 60 10.56 -0.03 0.29
CA HIS A 60 10.63 0.41 -1.09
C HIS A 60 9.75 1.64 -1.28
N ARG A 61 10.28 2.67 -1.93
CA ARG A 61 9.63 3.98 -2.08
C ARG A 61 9.45 4.29 -3.55
N GLU A 62 8.21 4.47 -3.98
CA GLU A 62 7.83 4.79 -5.36
C GLU A 62 7.30 6.23 -5.42
N PRO A 63 7.95 7.13 -6.19
CA PRO A 63 7.51 8.53 -6.34
C PRO A 63 6.30 8.70 -7.27
N ALA A 64 5.98 7.73 -8.13
CA ALA A 64 4.78 7.79 -8.96
C ALA A 64 3.53 7.65 -8.09
N PHE A 65 2.77 8.74 -7.96
CA PHE A 65 1.67 8.83 -7.00
C PHE A 65 0.34 9.22 -7.66
N PRO A 66 -0.42 8.24 -8.21
CA PRO A 66 -1.67 8.48 -8.92
C PRO A 66 -2.89 8.53 -7.97
N PHE A 67 -2.73 9.07 -6.76
CA PHE A 67 -3.80 9.13 -5.76
C PHE A 67 -4.12 10.56 -5.36
N GLN A 68 -5.39 10.81 -5.05
CA GLN A 68 -5.87 12.10 -4.58
C GLN A 68 -6.82 11.90 -3.38
N PRO A 69 -6.73 12.71 -2.31
CA PRO A 69 -7.73 12.67 -1.24
C PRO A 69 -9.12 13.05 -1.76
N GLY A 70 -10.17 12.40 -1.25
CA GLY A 70 -11.55 12.65 -1.66
C GLY A 70 -11.91 12.05 -3.03
N SER A 71 -11.09 11.14 -3.58
CA SER A 71 -11.36 10.47 -4.84
C SER A 71 -11.47 8.95 -4.68
N ILE A 72 -12.09 8.32 -5.68
CA ILE A 72 -12.16 6.87 -5.78
C ILE A 72 -10.82 6.35 -6.29
N VAL A 73 -10.28 5.35 -5.60
CA VAL A 73 -9.07 4.63 -5.97
C VAL A 73 -9.42 3.20 -6.34
N GLU A 74 -8.71 2.66 -7.33
CA GLU A 74 -8.71 1.24 -7.66
C GLU A 74 -7.26 0.77 -7.71
N VAL A 75 -6.96 -0.32 -6.98
CA VAL A 75 -5.63 -0.95 -6.94
C VAL A 75 -5.79 -2.40 -7.38
N CYS A 76 -5.01 -2.81 -8.38
CA CYS A 76 -4.92 -4.19 -8.85
C CYS A 76 -3.58 -4.76 -8.43
N ILE A 77 -3.60 -5.86 -7.66
CA ILE A 77 -2.40 -6.53 -7.18
C ILE A 77 -2.33 -7.90 -7.84
N THR A 78 -1.26 -8.12 -8.59
CA THR A 78 -0.92 -9.40 -9.22
C THR A 78 0.29 -10.00 -8.53
N PHE A 79 0.34 -11.32 -8.46
CA PHE A 79 1.48 -12.05 -7.94
C PHE A 79 1.87 -13.15 -8.94
N ASP A 80 3.16 -13.20 -9.22
CA ASP A 80 3.77 -14.23 -10.02
C ASP A 80 4.50 -15.19 -9.08
N GLN A 81 4.40 -16.49 -9.35
CA GLN A 81 5.33 -17.44 -8.74
C GLN A 81 6.67 -17.26 -9.47
N ALA A 82 7.71 -16.92 -8.72
CA ALA A 82 9.08 -16.96 -9.21
C ALA A 82 9.48 -18.39 -9.59
#